data_AF-X1MB27-F1
#
_entry.id   AF-X1MB27-F1
#
_cell.length_a   1.000
_cell.length_b   1.000
_cell.length_c   1.000
_cell.angle_alpha   90.00
_cell.angle_beta   90.00
_cell.angle_gamma   90.00
#
_symmetry.space_group_name_H-M   'P 1'
#
loop_
_entity.id
_entity.type
_entity.pdbx_description
1 polymer ?
#
loop_
_entity_poly.entity_id
_entity_poly.type
_entity_poly.pdbx_seq_one_letter_code
_entity_poly.pdbx_strand_id
1 'polypeptide(L)'
;MIERYSRPQMKKIWSDENKFDQWLKVEIAVCEAWAELGEIPREDVVKIRKAGYNLNRIAEFLKVTHHDMTAFLNSVAESIGEESRFIHLGLTSPDILPTEIFLLASASL
;
A
#
# COMPACT_ATOMS: atom_id res chain seq x y z
N MET A 1 1.94 -8.94 18.44
CA MET A 1 1.88 -9.04 19.93
C MET A 1 0.74 -9.97 20.29
N ILE A 2 0.93 -10.91 21.22
CA ILE A 2 -0.14 -11.87 21.57
C ILE A 2 -1.30 -11.18 22.28
N GLU A 3 -2.51 -11.69 22.10
CA GLU A 3 -3.76 -11.05 22.58
C GLU A 3 -3.70 -10.65 24.05
N ARG A 4 -3.10 -11.50 24.89
CA ARG A 4 -2.96 -11.28 26.34
C ARG A 4 -2.28 -9.96 26.72
N TYR A 5 -1.36 -9.47 25.89
CA TYR A 5 -0.54 -8.28 26.20
C TYR A 5 -0.83 -7.09 25.26
N SER A 6 -1.64 -7.31 24.23
CA SER A 6 -1.94 -6.30 23.21
C SER A 6 -2.97 -5.30 23.73
N ARG A 7 -2.61 -4.01 23.75
CA ARG A 7 -3.58 -2.93 23.89
C ARG A 7 -4.36 -2.78 22.58
N PRO A 8 -5.70 -2.64 22.60
CA PRO A 8 -6.50 -2.56 21.36
C PRO A 8 -6.03 -1.46 20.39
N GLN A 9 -5.62 -0.30 20.91
CA GLN A 9 -5.08 0.81 20.14
C GLN A 9 -3.78 0.43 19.40
N MET A 10 -2.83 -0.17 20.12
CA MET A 10 -1.57 -0.64 19.52
C MET A 10 -1.80 -1.77 18.51
N LYS A 11 -2.72 -2.68 18.80
CA LYS A 11 -3.08 -3.75 17.84
C LYS A 11 -3.61 -3.18 16.53
N LYS A 12 -4.40 -2.11 16.58
CA LYS A 12 -4.92 -1.43 15.39
C LYS A 12 -3.81 -0.74 14.59
N ILE A 13 -2.92 -0.01 15.25
CA ILE A 13 -1.81 0.69 14.58
C ILE A 13 -0.89 -0.31 13.87
N TRP A 14 -0.55 -1.42 14.52
CA TRP A 14 0.37 -2.43 14.01
C TRP A 14 -0.35 -3.60 13.32
N SER A 15 -1.57 -3.38 12.82
CA SER A 15 -2.33 -4.39 12.07
C SER A 15 -1.90 -4.42 10.60
N ASP A 16 -2.05 -5.58 9.96
CA ASP A 16 -1.80 -5.72 8.52
C ASP A 16 -2.71 -4.78 7.70
N GLU A 17 -3.95 -4.58 8.12
CA GLU A 17 -4.88 -3.63 7.50
C GLU A 17 -4.28 -2.21 7.52
N ASN A 18 -3.85 -1.71 8.69
CA ASN A 18 -3.26 -0.38 8.74
C ASN A 18 -1.92 -0.30 7.96
N LYS A 19 -1.10 -1.36 7.97
CA LYS A 19 0.12 -1.44 7.13
C LYS A 19 -0.20 -1.24 5.65
N PHE A 20 -1.14 -2.02 5.10
CA PHE A 20 -1.51 -1.93 3.69
C PHE A 20 -2.24 -0.62 3.36
N ASP A 21 -3.00 -0.05 4.29
CA ASP A 21 -3.57 1.30 4.16
C ASP A 21 -2.48 2.36 4.01
N GLN A 22 -1.40 2.28 4.80
CA GLN A 22 -0.28 3.21 4.67
C GLN A 22 0.47 3.00 3.35
N TRP A 23 0.70 1.75 2.93
CA TRP A 23 1.33 1.47 1.63
C TRP A 23 0.51 2.07 0.48
N LEU A 24 -0.80 1.86 0.46
CA LEU A 24 -1.67 2.42 -0.57
C LEU A 24 -1.63 3.96 -0.59
N LYS A 25 -1.62 4.61 0.58
CA LYS A 25 -1.50 6.08 0.67
C LYS A 25 -0.19 6.58 0.08
N VAL A 26 0.93 5.91 0.39
CA VAL A 26 2.25 6.27 -0.13
C VAL A 26 2.28 6.08 -1.65
N GLU A 27 1.79 4.95 -2.16
CA GLU A 27 1.72 4.68 -3.61
C GLU A 27 0.89 5.73 -4.36
N ILE A 28 -0.30 6.07 -3.85
CA ILE A 28 -1.14 7.12 -4.44
C ILE A 28 -0.42 8.47 -4.42
N ALA A 29 0.23 8.84 -3.31
CA ALA A 29 0.98 10.09 -3.20
C ALA A 29 2.14 10.15 -4.21
N VAL A 30 2.83 9.03 -4.46
CA VAL A 30 3.88 8.96 -5.47
C VAL A 30 3.29 9.12 -6.88
N CYS A 31 2.16 8.49 -7.20
CA CYS A 31 1.49 8.68 -8.48
C CYS A 31 1.03 10.13 -8.68
N GLU A 32 0.56 10.80 -7.63
CA GLU A 32 0.22 12.22 -7.65
C GLU A 32 1.45 13.08 -7.97
N ALA A 33 2.58 12.83 -7.31
CA ALA A 33 3.83 13.52 -7.58
C ALA A 33 4.33 13.30 -9.02
N TRP A 34 4.23 12.08 -9.54
CA TRP A 34 4.57 11.79 -10.94
C TRP A 34 3.68 12.54 -11.94
N ALA A 35 2.41 12.77 -11.61
CA ALA A 35 1.52 13.57 -12.45
C ALA A 35 1.78 15.08 -12.36
N GLU A 36 2.33 15.57 -11.25
CA GLU A 36 2.85 16.93 -11.17
C GLU A 36 4.08 17.12 -12.07
N LEU A 37 4.92 16.09 -12.18
CA LEU A 37 6.09 16.05 -13.07
C LEU A 37 5.74 15.79 -14.55
N GLY A 38 4.50 15.38 -14.85
CA GLY A 38 4.01 15.14 -16.20
C GLY A 38 4.23 13.72 -16.75
N GLU A 39 4.69 12.79 -15.92
CA GLU A 39 4.93 11.39 -16.31
C GLU A 39 3.65 10.54 -16.31
N ILE A 40 2.67 10.89 -15.47
CA ILE A 40 1.35 10.24 -15.42
C ILE A 40 0.27 11.24 -15.86
N PRO A 41 -0.64 10.88 -16.79
CA PRO A 41 -1.78 11.71 -17.13
C PRO A 41 -2.65 12.02 -15.90
N ARG A 42 -3.03 13.29 -15.71
CA ARG A 42 -3.85 13.71 -14.56
C ARG A 42 -5.22 13.00 -14.50
N GLU A 43 -5.75 12.59 -15.64
CA GLU A 43 -6.99 11.81 -15.72
C GLU A 43 -6.86 10.40 -15.14
N ASP A 44 -5.69 9.76 -15.30
CA ASP A 44 -5.41 8.45 -14.74
C ASP A 44 -5.22 8.54 -13.23
N VAL A 45 -4.65 9.63 -12.70
CA VAL A 45 -4.56 9.87 -11.25
C VAL A 45 -5.94 9.91 -10.58
N VAL A 46 -6.95 10.47 -11.25
CA VAL A 46 -8.33 10.48 -10.71
C VAL A 46 -8.87 9.06 -10.51
N LYS A 47 -8.46 8.12 -11.36
CA LYS A 47 -8.83 6.70 -11.22
C LYS A 47 -7.96 6.00 -10.17
N ILE A 48 -6.65 6.26 -10.15
CA ILE A 48 -5.70 5.73 -9.16
C ILE A 48 -6.11 6.11 -7.73
N ARG A 49 -6.65 7.31 -7.50
CA ARG A 49 -7.19 7.72 -6.18
C ARG A 49 -8.31 6.82 -5.64
N LYS A 50 -8.97 6.06 -6.52
CA LYS A 50 -10.02 5.09 -6.15
C LYS A 50 -9.47 3.68 -5.95
N ALA A 51 -8.15 3.50 -6.07
CA ALA A 51 -7.51 2.23 -5.83
C ALA A 51 -7.81 1.73 -4.42
N GLY A 52 -7.96 0.42 -4.32
CA GLY A 52 -8.14 -0.29 -3.07
C GLY A 52 -7.39 -1.61 -3.11
N TYR A 53 -7.43 -2.34 -2.01
CA TYR A 53 -6.86 -3.68 -1.93
C TYR A 53 -7.83 -4.60 -1.17
N ASN A 54 -7.59 -5.90 -1.27
CA ASN A 54 -8.38 -6.93 -0.61
C ASN A 54 -7.46 -7.88 0.14
N LEU A 55 -7.57 -7.90 1.47
CA LEU A 55 -6.72 -8.74 2.34
C LEU A 55 -6.76 -10.23 1.99
N ASN A 56 -7.92 -10.76 1.56
CA ASN A 56 -8.03 -12.16 1.17
C ASN A 56 -7.25 -12.43 -0.13
N ARG A 57 -7.32 -11.50 -1.10
CA ARG A 57 -6.54 -11.59 -2.35
C ARG A 57 -5.05 -11.48 -2.09
N ILE A 58 -4.63 -10.57 -1.22
CA ILE A 58 -3.22 -10.48 -0.77
C ILE A 58 -2.77 -11.81 -0.18
N ALA A 59 -3.55 -12.42 0.72
CA ALA A 59 -3.22 -13.70 1.32
C ALA A 59 -3.13 -14.84 0.30
N GLU A 60 -3.95 -14.82 -0.75
CA GLU A 60 -3.89 -15.78 -1.86
C GLU A 60 -2.63 -15.57 -2.72
N PHE A 61 -2.33 -14.33 -3.11
CA PHE A 61 -1.12 -14.00 -3.86
C PHE A 61 0.15 -14.27 -3.07
N LEU A 62 0.13 -14.09 -1.75
CA LEU A 62 1.28 -14.35 -0.89
C LEU A 62 1.70 -15.82 -0.89
N LYS A 63 0.75 -16.75 -1.04
CA LYS A 63 1.04 -18.19 -1.15
C LYS A 63 1.86 -18.54 -2.40
N VAL A 64 1.80 -17.71 -3.43
CA VAL A 64 2.46 -17.93 -4.72
C VAL A 64 3.72 -17.07 -4.85
N THR A 65 3.60 -15.78 -4.52
CA THR A 65 4.68 -14.79 -4.68
C THR A 65 5.72 -14.87 -3.57
N HIS A 66 5.34 -15.33 -2.37
CA HIS A 66 6.17 -15.30 -1.17
C HIS A 66 6.77 -13.92 -0.86
N HIS A 67 6.14 -12.84 -1.34
CA HIS A 67 6.61 -11.47 -1.22
C HIS A 67 5.44 -10.50 -1.04
N ASP A 68 5.31 -9.94 0.16
CA ASP A 68 4.19 -9.09 0.59
C ASP A 68 3.90 -7.93 -0.37
N MET A 69 4.94 -7.20 -0.79
CA MET A 69 4.76 -6.06 -1.70
C MET A 69 4.17 -6.52 -3.04
N THR A 70 4.66 -7.63 -3.60
CA THR A 70 4.14 -8.14 -4.87
C THR A 70 2.71 -8.64 -4.73
N ALA A 71 2.39 -9.30 -3.61
CA ALA A 71 1.03 -9.73 -3.30
C ALA A 71 0.07 -8.54 -3.15
N PHE A 72 0.52 -7.47 -2.48
CA PHE A 72 -0.22 -6.21 -2.35
C PHE A 72 -0.47 -5.56 -3.71
N LEU A 73 0.57 -5.39 -4.53
CA LEU A 73 0.46 -4.78 -5.87
C LEU A 73 -0.51 -5.54 -6.78
N ASN A 74 -0.47 -6.87 -6.75
CA ASN A 74 -1.44 -7.69 -7.48
C ASN A 74 -2.87 -7.44 -7.01
N SER A 75 -3.09 -7.34 -5.70
CA SER A 75 -4.41 -7.02 -5.16
C SER A 75 -4.88 -5.61 -5.53
N VAL A 76 -3.96 -4.63 -5.58
CA VAL A 76 -4.29 -3.27 -6.02
C VAL A 76 -4.62 -3.24 -7.51
N ALA A 77 -3.88 -3.99 -8.33
CA ALA A 77 -4.11 -4.06 -9.75
C ALA A 77 -5.52 -4.57 -10.11
N GLU A 78 -6.05 -5.53 -9.34
CA GLU A 78 -7.43 -6.01 -9.50
C GLU A 78 -8.50 -4.93 -9.24
N SER A 79 -8.19 -3.89 -8.48
CA SER A 79 -9.14 -2.82 -8.14
C SER A 79 -9.30 -1.76 -9.22
N ILE A 80 -8.25 -1.48 -10.00
CA ILE A 80 -8.20 -0.35 -10.94
C ILE A 80 -7.94 -0.76 -12.39
N GLY A 81 -7.46 -1.97 -12.68
CA GLY A 81 -7.27 -2.42 -14.06
C GLY A 81 -6.02 -1.81 -14.72
N GLU A 82 -6.18 -1.16 -15.87
CA GLU A 82 -5.06 -0.74 -16.74
C GLU A 82 -4.12 0.27 -16.07
N GLU A 83 -4.69 1.13 -15.25
CA GLU A 83 -4.01 2.20 -14.51
C GLU A 83 -3.08 1.65 -13.43
N SER A 84 -3.18 0.36 -13.10
CA SER A 84 -2.25 -0.32 -12.19
C SER A 84 -0.80 -0.27 -12.66
N ARG A 85 -0.56 -0.07 -13.97
CA ARG A 85 0.79 0.08 -14.55
C ARG A 85 1.60 1.22 -13.94
N PHE A 86 0.92 2.20 -13.34
CA PHE A 86 1.55 3.36 -12.72
C PHE A 86 1.81 3.19 -11.23
N ILE A 87 1.15 2.23 -10.58
CA ILE A 87 1.40 1.92 -9.17
C ILE A 87 2.82 1.35 -9.07
N HIS A 88 3.58 1.80 -8.07
CA HIS A 88 4.97 1.39 -7.83
C HIS A 88 5.96 1.75 -8.95
N LEU A 89 5.59 2.69 -9.84
CA LEU A 89 6.44 3.09 -10.96
C LEU A 89 7.74 3.75 -10.46
N GLY A 90 8.87 3.13 -10.80
CA GLY A 90 10.21 3.63 -10.44
C GLY A 90 10.61 3.39 -8.99
N LEU A 91 9.81 2.64 -8.23
CA LEU A 91 10.07 2.32 -6.82
C LEU A 91 10.59 0.89 -6.63
N THR A 92 11.16 0.68 -5.45
CA THR A 92 11.49 -0.63 -4.90
C THR A 92 10.89 -0.76 -3.50
N SER A 93 10.79 -1.99 -2.96
CA SER A 93 10.24 -2.23 -1.60
C SER A 93 10.87 -1.34 -0.52
N PRO A 94 12.20 -1.09 -0.50
CA PRO A 94 12.84 -0.17 0.45
C PRO A 94 12.37 1.29 0.39
N ASP A 95 11.70 1.73 -0.66
CA ASP A 95 11.13 3.09 -0.72
C ASP A 95 9.81 3.18 0.06
N ILE A 96 9.12 2.05 0.21
CA ILE A 96 7.80 1.95 0.87
C ILE A 96 7.93 1.55 2.34
N LEU A 97 8.69 0.49 2.63
CA LEU A 97 8.77 -0.14 3.96
C LEU A 97 9.21 0.83 5.08
N PRO A 98 10.30 1.60 4.95
CA PRO A 98 10.73 2.52 6.00
C PRO A 98 9.74 3.66 6.23
N THR A 99 9.10 4.15 5.16
CA THR A 99 8.08 5.18 5.22
C THR A 99 6.86 4.70 6.01
N GLU A 100 6.42 3.48 5.75
CA GLU A 100 5.34 2.85 6.52
C GLU A 100 5.70 2.66 7.99
N ILE A 101 6.87 2.08 8.29
CA ILE A 101 7.33 1.90 9.67
C ILE A 101 7.39 3.24 10.41
N PHE A 102 7.87 4.30 9.77
CA PHE A 102 7.91 5.64 10.34
C PHE A 102 6.51 6.17 10.67
N LEU A 103 5.54 5.98 9.77
CA LEU A 103 4.14 6.40 9.99
C LEU A 103 3.50 5.63 11.14
N LEU A 104 3.72 4.30 11.24
CA LEU A 104 3.21 3.49 12.34
C LEU A 104 3.83 3.86 13.69
N ALA A 105 5.14 4.09 13.73
CA ALA A 105 5.84 4.51 14.93
C ALA A 105 5.36 5.90 15.39
N SER A 106 5.19 6.84 14.46
CA SER A 106 4.68 8.19 14.76
C SER A 106 3.26 8.17 15.32
N ALA A 107 2.40 7.29 14.82
CA ALA A 107 1.04 7.13 15.33
C ALA A 107 0.96 6.42 16.71
N SER A 108 2.08 5.85 17.18
CA SER A 108 2.19 5.12 18.45
C SER A 108 2.67 5.99 19.62
N LEU A 109 3.09 7.23 19.35
CA LEU A 109 3.57 8.21 20.33
C LEU A 109 2.44 9.16 20.76
#